data_AF-A0A7Y0QN38-F1
#
_entry.id   AF-A0A7Y0QN38-F1
#
_cell.length_a   1.000
_cell.length_b   1.000
_cell.length_c   1.000
_cell.angle_alpha   90.00
_cell.angle_beta   90.00
_cell.angle_gamma   90.00
#
_symmetry.space_group_name_H-M   'P 1'
#
loop_
_entity.id
_entity.type
_entity.pdbx_description
1 polymer ?
#
loop_
_entity_poly.entity_id
_entity_poly.type
_entity_poly.pdbx_seq_one_letter_code
_entity_poly.pdbx_strand_id
1 'polypeptide(L)'
;MFDSIVPAEMDPVKPVPGDPGAVLVRAAILELANMDQDVSEGVRIDRITALEELKAAAAAAQARETEAFVASRRETRAAAGVAAEKRGRGLAKEIGLARKDSPNRGGKHLGMATTLIREMPHSYKALAEGRLNEWRATILVRETACLSVEDRARVDRELCADPKTLQGCGDKRIGALAKQAALRLDPLSVVRRAAKAETERHVSCRPAPDTMAQVSCLLPVV
;
A
#
# COMPACT_ATOMS: atom_id res chain seq x y z
N MET A 1 27.12 -2.46 32.36
CA MET A 1 25.77 -2.05 32.79
C MET A 1 25.21 -1.11 31.74
N PHE A 2 24.86 -1.65 30.57
CA PHE A 2 24.16 -0.89 29.53
C PHE A 2 22.68 -1.11 29.78
N ASP A 3 22.05 -0.18 30.48
CA ASP A 3 20.61 -0.15 30.57
C ASP A 3 20.05 0.01 29.16
N SER A 4 19.37 -1.04 28.73
CA SER A 4 18.62 -1.10 27.49
C SER A 4 17.48 -0.07 27.57
N ILE A 5 17.75 1.18 27.18
CA ILE A 5 16.72 2.15 26.80
C ILE A 5 16.20 1.74 25.41
N VAL A 6 15.63 0.54 25.34
CA VAL A 6 14.59 0.25 24.37
C VAL A 6 13.35 0.81 25.02
N PRO A 7 12.76 1.91 24.52
CA PRO A 7 11.45 2.33 25.01
C PRO A 7 10.57 1.10 24.91
N ALA A 8 9.90 0.75 26.03
CA ALA A 8 8.95 -0.35 26.06
C ALA A 8 8.14 -0.30 24.77
N GLU A 9 8.09 -1.42 24.03
CA GLU A 9 7.21 -1.54 22.87
C GLU A 9 5.83 -1.10 23.36
N MET A 10 5.42 0.13 23.02
CA MET A 10 4.13 0.64 23.45
C MET A 10 3.10 -0.37 22.97
N ASP A 11 2.20 -0.76 23.87
CA ASP A 11 1.17 -1.75 23.55
C ASP A 11 0.47 -1.39 22.24
N PRO A 12 0.13 -2.41 21.42
CA PRO A 12 -0.60 -2.19 20.18
C PRO A 12 -1.89 -1.43 20.48
N VAL A 13 -2.24 -0.45 19.62
CA VAL A 13 -3.49 0.30 19.82
C VAL A 13 -4.66 -0.67 19.80
N LYS A 14 -5.44 -0.68 20.87
CA LYS A 14 -6.70 -1.42 20.92
C LYS A 14 -7.77 -0.63 20.17
N PRO A 15 -8.59 -1.28 19.33
CA PRO A 15 -9.71 -0.61 18.68
C PRO A 15 -10.69 -0.08 19.73
N VAL A 16 -11.18 1.14 19.55
CA VAL A 16 -12.21 1.75 20.40
C VAL A 16 -13.60 1.42 19.83
N PRO A 17 -14.47 0.70 20.57
CA PRO A 17 -15.83 0.44 20.13
C PRO A 17 -16.65 1.74 20.03
N GLY A 18 -17.64 1.77 19.13
CA GLY A 18 -18.63 2.84 19.08
C GLY A 18 -18.30 4.05 18.20
N ASP A 19 -17.16 4.07 17.50
CA ASP A 19 -16.90 5.09 16.48
C ASP A 19 -18.00 5.06 15.38
N PRO A 20 -18.67 6.20 15.08
CA PRO A 20 -19.75 6.25 14.09
C PRO A 20 -19.33 5.75 12.70
N GLY A 21 -18.09 6.02 12.28
CA GLY A 21 -17.57 5.54 10.99
C GLY A 21 -17.43 4.02 10.96
N ALA A 22 -16.85 3.43 12.00
CA ALA A 22 -16.72 2.00 12.13
C ALA A 22 -18.08 1.29 12.31
N VAL A 23 -19.07 1.94 12.95
CA VAL A 23 -20.46 1.45 13.03
C VAL A 23 -21.10 1.44 11.64
N LEU A 24 -20.97 2.52 10.86
CA LEU A 24 -21.49 2.59 9.49
C LEU A 24 -20.90 1.48 8.60
N VAL A 25 -19.58 1.29 8.63
CA VAL A 25 -18.91 0.24 7.84
C VAL A 25 -19.39 -1.15 8.26
N ARG A 26 -19.59 -1.40 9.56
CA ARG A 26 -20.12 -2.68 10.06
C ARG A 26 -21.57 -2.90 9.65
N ALA A 27 -22.41 -1.86 9.68
CA ALA A 27 -23.79 -1.94 9.20
C ALA A 27 -23.83 -2.29 7.71
N ALA A 28 -23.01 -1.63 6.88
CA ALA A 28 -22.90 -1.95 5.47
C ALA A 28 -22.52 -3.43 5.23
N ILE A 29 -21.60 -4.00 6.01
CA ILE A 29 -21.25 -5.43 5.91
C ILE A 29 -22.46 -6.34 6.16
N LEU A 30 -23.33 -5.99 7.12
CA LEU A 30 -24.54 -6.76 7.42
C LEU A 30 -25.56 -6.65 6.26
N GLU A 31 -25.75 -5.45 5.70
CA GLU A 31 -26.64 -5.24 4.55
C GLU A 31 -26.17 -6.04 3.33
N LEU A 32 -24.86 -6.02 3.04
CA LEU A 32 -24.28 -6.78 1.94
C LEU A 32 -24.50 -8.29 2.07
N ALA A 33 -24.45 -8.82 3.30
CA ALA A 33 -24.69 -10.24 3.56
C ALA A 33 -26.16 -10.67 3.32
N ASN A 34 -27.10 -9.72 3.33
CA ASN A 34 -28.54 -9.97 3.21
C ASN A 34 -29.14 -9.45 1.89
N MET A 35 -28.31 -9.15 0.89
CA MET A 35 -28.80 -8.69 -0.41
C MET A 35 -29.70 -9.74 -1.07
N ASP A 36 -30.89 -9.31 -1.50
CA ASP A 36 -31.83 -10.15 -2.24
C ASP A 36 -31.18 -10.77 -3.48
N GLN A 37 -31.35 -12.08 -3.66
CA GLN A 37 -30.75 -12.82 -4.76
C GLN A 37 -31.68 -12.98 -5.96
N ASP A 38 -32.98 -12.68 -5.84
CA ASP A 38 -33.94 -12.79 -6.94
C ASP A 38 -33.97 -11.53 -7.81
N VAL A 39 -32.92 -11.38 -8.63
CA VAL A 39 -32.72 -10.21 -9.48
C VAL A 39 -32.31 -10.58 -10.91
N SER A 40 -32.57 -9.65 -11.83
CA SER A 40 -32.18 -9.77 -13.24
C SER A 40 -30.65 -9.75 -13.43
N GLU A 41 -30.18 -10.27 -14.57
CA GLU A 41 -28.75 -10.30 -14.91
C GLU A 41 -28.11 -8.91 -14.95
N GLY A 42 -28.80 -7.91 -15.49
CA GLY A 42 -28.32 -6.52 -15.52
C GLY A 42 -28.09 -5.96 -14.11
N VAL A 43 -29.00 -6.23 -13.17
CA VAL A 43 -28.85 -5.84 -11.76
C VAL A 43 -27.68 -6.57 -11.10
N ARG A 44 -27.40 -7.82 -11.49
CA ARG A 44 -26.21 -8.53 -10.99
C ARG A 44 -24.91 -7.86 -11.42
N ILE A 45 -24.80 -7.46 -12.69
CA ILE A 45 -23.60 -6.77 -13.21
C ILE A 45 -23.43 -5.42 -12.52
N ASP A 46 -24.50 -4.64 -12.39
CA ASP A 46 -24.46 -3.34 -11.71
C ASP A 46 -24.01 -3.49 -10.23
N ARG A 47 -24.56 -4.48 -9.52
CA ARG A 47 -24.14 -4.80 -8.15
C ARG A 47 -22.66 -5.21 -8.07
N ILE A 48 -22.17 -6.02 -9.00
CA ILE A 48 -20.74 -6.41 -9.04
C ILE A 48 -19.85 -5.17 -9.22
N THR A 49 -20.23 -4.25 -10.12
CA THR A 49 -19.52 -2.98 -10.30
C THR A 49 -19.52 -2.15 -9.01
N ALA A 50 -20.69 -1.92 -8.41
CA ALA A 50 -20.81 -1.15 -7.18
C ALA A 50 -20.04 -1.76 -6.00
N LEU A 51 -20.00 -3.10 -5.91
CA LEU A 51 -19.20 -3.81 -4.90
C LEU A 51 -17.69 -3.64 -5.12
N GLU A 52 -17.21 -3.63 -6.37
CA GLU A 52 -15.81 -3.33 -6.69
C GLU A 52 -15.45 -1.89 -6.32
N GLU A 53 -16.31 -0.93 -6.65
CA GLU A 53 -16.16 0.48 -6.27
C GLU A 53 -16.13 0.64 -4.74
N LEU A 54 -16.99 -0.08 -4.01
CA LEU A 54 -16.99 -0.10 -2.55
C LEU A 54 -15.68 -0.66 -1.99
N LYS A 55 -15.14 -1.75 -2.54
CA LYS A 55 -13.82 -2.27 -2.12
C LYS A 55 -12.71 -1.25 -2.34
N ALA A 56 -12.73 -0.57 -3.47
CA ALA A 56 -11.75 0.46 -3.82
C ALA A 56 -11.85 1.66 -2.85
N ALA A 57 -13.05 2.15 -2.59
CA ALA A 57 -13.30 3.22 -1.62
C ALA A 57 -12.86 2.82 -0.19
N ALA A 58 -13.15 1.58 0.22
CA ALA A 58 -12.68 1.03 1.50
C ALA A 58 -11.14 0.97 1.57
N ALA A 59 -10.47 0.58 0.49
CA ALA A 59 -9.00 0.59 0.42
C ALA A 59 -8.42 2.01 0.48
N ALA A 60 -9.03 2.99 -0.18
CA ALA A 60 -8.65 4.40 -0.06
C ALA A 60 -8.84 4.92 1.38
N ALA A 61 -9.94 4.57 2.04
CA ALA A 61 -10.17 4.92 3.43
C ALA A 61 -9.11 4.27 4.35
N GLN A 62 -8.80 2.99 4.15
CA GLN A 62 -7.73 2.31 4.88
C GLN A 62 -6.36 2.99 4.69
N ALA A 63 -6.04 3.45 3.48
CA ALA A 63 -4.82 4.22 3.23
C ALA A 63 -4.82 5.53 4.03
N ARG A 64 -5.93 6.27 4.06
CA ARG A 64 -6.08 7.52 4.82
C ARG A 64 -5.90 7.31 6.31
N GLU A 65 -6.59 6.33 6.88
CA GLU A 65 -6.47 5.97 8.30
C GLU A 65 -5.06 5.50 8.65
N THR A 66 -4.43 4.74 7.75
CA THR A 66 -3.04 4.28 7.93
C THR A 66 -2.08 5.45 8.03
N GLU A 67 -2.16 6.42 7.12
CA GLU A 67 -1.27 7.58 7.13
C GLU A 67 -1.52 8.49 8.33
N ALA A 68 -2.79 8.72 8.70
CA ALA A 68 -3.14 9.48 9.90
C ALA A 68 -2.61 8.81 11.18
N PHE A 69 -2.78 7.50 11.30
CA PHE A 69 -2.25 6.70 12.41
C PHE A 69 -0.72 6.78 12.49
N VAL A 70 -0.03 6.60 11.36
CA VAL A 70 1.44 6.65 11.30
C VAL A 70 1.96 8.04 11.67
N ALA A 71 1.32 9.11 11.16
CA ALA A 71 1.67 10.48 11.50
C ALA A 71 1.51 10.75 13.01
N SER A 72 0.35 10.42 13.58
CA SER A 72 0.06 10.59 15.01
C SER A 72 1.04 9.81 15.90
N ARG A 73 1.34 8.55 15.55
CA ARG A 73 2.31 7.73 16.29
C ARG A 73 3.73 8.29 16.20
N ARG A 74 4.15 8.78 15.04
CA ARG A 74 5.48 9.39 14.87
C ARG A 74 5.61 10.68 15.67
N GLU A 75 4.58 11.50 15.70
CA GLU A 75 4.53 12.73 16.50
C GLU A 75 4.58 12.43 18.00
N THR A 76 3.73 11.50 18.48
CA THR A 76 3.72 11.05 19.88
C THR A 76 5.10 10.53 20.31
N ARG A 77 5.74 9.70 19.48
CA ARG A 77 7.08 9.16 19.76
C ARG A 77 8.17 10.24 19.69
N ALA A 78 8.04 11.23 18.81
CA ALA A 78 8.96 12.37 18.77
C ALA A 78 8.85 13.21 20.04
N ALA A 79 7.63 13.51 20.51
CA ALA A 79 7.38 14.22 21.77
C ALA A 79 7.92 13.46 22.99
N ALA A 80 7.91 12.12 22.94
CA ALA A 80 8.51 11.25 23.95
C ALA A 80 10.05 11.09 23.81
N GLY A 81 10.71 11.83 22.92
CA GLY A 81 12.16 11.81 22.74
C GLY A 81 12.72 10.58 22.02
N VAL A 82 11.87 9.77 21.37
CA VAL A 82 12.34 8.60 20.60
C VAL A 82 13.13 9.07 19.37
N ALA A 83 14.31 8.48 19.16
CA ALA A 83 15.17 8.71 18.00
C ALA A 83 14.42 8.49 16.68
N ALA A 84 14.68 9.32 15.67
CA ALA A 84 13.91 9.39 14.42
C ALA A 84 13.78 8.03 13.73
N GLU A 85 14.86 7.25 13.72
CA GLU A 85 14.97 5.92 13.10
C GLU A 85 14.08 4.88 13.79
N LYS A 86 13.81 5.07 15.09
CA LYS A 86 12.99 4.15 15.91
C LYS A 86 11.51 4.53 15.93
N ARG A 87 11.14 5.74 15.50
CA ARG A 87 9.74 6.23 15.55
C ARG A 87 8.77 5.38 14.73
N GLY A 88 9.25 4.68 13.69
CA GLY A 88 8.44 3.79 12.85
C GLY A 88 8.34 2.33 13.32
N ARG A 89 9.09 1.92 14.35
CA ARG A 89 9.19 0.50 14.75
C ARG A 89 7.82 -0.06 15.16
N GLY A 90 7.46 -1.23 14.64
CA GLY A 90 6.21 -1.93 14.99
C GLY A 90 4.96 -1.48 14.21
N LEU A 91 4.98 -0.33 13.53
CA LEU A 91 3.78 0.20 12.84
C LEU A 91 3.28 -0.75 11.74
N ALA A 92 4.19 -1.34 10.97
CA ALA A 92 3.86 -2.33 9.94
C ALA A 92 3.17 -3.59 10.52
N LYS A 93 3.52 -3.99 11.74
CA LYS A 93 2.90 -5.14 12.43
C LYS A 93 1.48 -4.79 12.89
N GLU A 94 1.27 -3.61 13.47
CA GLU A 94 -0.05 -3.13 13.89
C GLU A 94 -1.00 -3.01 12.69
N ILE A 95 -0.54 -2.41 11.57
CA ILE A 95 -1.33 -2.29 10.33
C ILE A 95 -1.62 -3.66 9.73
N GLY A 96 -0.62 -4.55 9.67
CA GLY A 96 -0.80 -5.91 9.18
C GLY A 96 -1.86 -6.64 10.00
N LEU A 97 -1.77 -6.60 11.34
CA LEU A 97 -2.74 -7.22 12.23
C LEU A 97 -4.17 -6.68 12.01
N ALA A 98 -4.34 -5.35 11.94
CA ALA A 98 -5.63 -4.73 11.68
C ALA A 98 -6.24 -5.15 10.33
N ARG A 99 -5.38 -5.37 9.31
CA ARG A 99 -5.78 -5.82 7.97
C ARG A 99 -5.82 -7.35 7.83
N LYS A 100 -5.63 -8.11 8.92
CA LYS A 100 -5.57 -9.60 8.92
C LYS A 100 -4.48 -10.15 7.98
N ASP A 101 -3.35 -9.46 7.96
CA ASP A 101 -2.25 -9.65 7.02
C ASP A 101 -0.92 -9.83 7.75
N SER A 102 0.08 -10.42 7.08
CA SER A 102 1.44 -10.55 7.65
C SER A 102 2.10 -9.17 7.88
N PRO A 103 3.09 -9.04 8.80
CA PRO A 103 3.83 -7.78 8.99
C PRO A 103 4.48 -7.26 7.70
N ASN A 104 4.93 -8.17 6.82
CA ASN A 104 5.49 -7.80 5.51
C ASN A 104 4.43 -7.15 4.60
N ARG A 105 3.20 -7.68 4.59
CA ARG A 105 2.07 -7.07 3.87
C ARG A 105 1.65 -5.75 4.51
N GLY A 106 1.63 -5.67 5.85
CA GLY A 106 1.39 -4.42 6.59
C GLY A 106 2.40 -3.32 6.25
N GLY A 107 3.68 -3.67 6.05
CA GLY A 107 4.69 -2.73 5.56
C GLY A 107 4.41 -2.20 4.15
N LYS A 108 3.92 -3.06 3.24
CA LYS A 108 3.49 -2.65 1.90
C LYS A 108 2.29 -1.72 1.95
N HIS A 109 1.30 -2.02 2.79
CA HIS A 109 0.13 -1.17 3.02
C HIS A 109 0.52 0.21 3.55
N LEU A 110 1.45 0.26 4.53
CA LEU A 110 2.01 1.52 5.04
C LEU A 110 2.69 2.32 3.92
N GLY A 111 3.60 1.70 3.16
CA GLY A 111 4.32 2.39 2.09
C GLY A 111 3.40 2.90 0.98
N MET A 112 2.39 2.10 0.61
CA MET A 112 1.36 2.48 -0.35
C MET A 112 0.52 3.66 0.17
N ALA A 113 0.06 3.61 1.41
CA ALA A 113 -0.73 4.66 2.03
C ALA A 113 0.02 6.00 2.03
N THR A 114 1.26 6.00 2.52
CA THR A 114 2.12 7.20 2.54
C THR A 114 2.34 7.74 1.14
N THR A 115 2.63 6.89 0.16
CA THR A 115 2.85 7.32 -1.23
C THR A 115 1.61 7.93 -1.83
N LEU A 116 0.45 7.26 -1.73
CA LEU A 116 -0.80 7.73 -2.32
C LEU A 116 -1.21 9.09 -1.77
N ILE A 117 -1.08 9.29 -0.46
CA ILE A 117 -1.56 10.51 0.20
C ILE A 117 -0.61 11.68 0.03
N ARG A 118 0.70 11.43 0.09
CA ARG A 118 1.69 12.51 0.07
C ARG A 118 2.21 12.84 -1.33
N GLU A 119 2.18 11.88 -2.25
CA GLU A 119 2.91 11.98 -3.52
C GLU A 119 2.03 11.72 -4.75
N MET A 120 0.93 10.98 -4.60
CA MET A 120 0.07 10.56 -5.73
C MET A 120 -1.43 10.84 -5.51
N PRO A 121 -1.83 12.13 -5.33
CA PRO A 121 -3.21 12.50 -5.00
C PRO A 121 -4.24 12.14 -6.09
N HIS A 122 -3.86 12.07 -7.36
CA HIS A 122 -4.77 11.69 -8.44
C HIS A 122 -5.06 10.18 -8.44
N SER A 123 -4.05 9.34 -8.18
CA SER A 123 -4.20 7.90 -7.97
C SER A 123 -5.03 7.62 -6.72
N TYR A 124 -4.79 8.36 -5.63
CA TYR A 124 -5.61 8.27 -4.41
C TYR A 124 -7.08 8.59 -4.72
N LYS A 125 -7.34 9.71 -5.41
CA LYS A 125 -8.69 10.12 -5.79
C LYS A 125 -9.36 9.07 -6.69
N ALA A 126 -8.63 8.52 -7.65
CA ALA A 126 -9.16 7.47 -8.54
C ALA A 126 -9.49 6.17 -7.78
N LEU A 127 -8.72 5.82 -6.75
CA LEU A 127 -9.02 4.70 -5.85
C LEU A 127 -10.26 5.01 -4.99
N ALA A 128 -10.35 6.22 -4.43
CA ALA A 128 -11.49 6.64 -3.60
C ALA A 128 -12.82 6.68 -4.36
N GLU A 129 -12.77 7.00 -5.66
CA GLU A 129 -13.92 7.04 -6.57
C GLU A 129 -14.22 5.69 -7.24
N GLY A 130 -13.49 4.61 -6.92
CA GLY A 130 -13.71 3.29 -7.52
C GLY A 130 -13.22 3.14 -8.98
N ARG A 131 -12.63 4.18 -9.58
CA ARG A 131 -12.05 4.13 -10.93
C ARG A 131 -10.80 3.27 -11.01
N LEU A 132 -10.07 3.14 -9.90
CA LEU A 132 -9.00 2.17 -9.71
C LEU A 132 -9.38 1.22 -8.57
N ASN A 133 -9.00 -0.05 -8.69
CA ASN A 133 -8.98 -0.95 -7.55
C ASN A 133 -7.62 -0.87 -6.82
N GLU A 134 -7.56 -1.45 -5.61
CA GLU A 134 -6.37 -1.41 -4.76
C GLU A 134 -5.12 -2.00 -5.45
N TRP A 135 -5.31 -3.05 -6.23
CA TRP A 135 -4.21 -3.70 -6.94
C TRP A 135 -3.59 -2.79 -8.00
N ARG A 136 -4.42 -2.09 -8.79
CA ARG A 136 -3.94 -1.14 -9.80
C ARG A 136 -3.24 0.06 -9.17
N ALA A 137 -3.75 0.58 -8.05
CA ALA A 137 -3.05 1.62 -7.29
C ALA A 137 -1.69 1.11 -6.77
N THR A 138 -1.61 -0.16 -6.33
CA THR A 138 -0.35 -0.81 -5.94
C THR A 138 0.64 -0.88 -7.11
N ILE A 139 0.18 -1.21 -8.33
CA ILE A 139 1.02 -1.22 -9.52
C ILE A 139 1.61 0.16 -9.76
N LEU A 140 0.78 1.22 -9.76
CA LEU A 140 1.27 2.58 -10.00
C LEU A 140 2.35 2.98 -8.99
N VAL A 141 2.08 2.80 -7.70
CA VAL A 141 3.05 3.07 -6.62
C VAL A 141 4.35 2.28 -6.82
N ARG A 142 4.26 1.00 -7.18
CA ARG A 142 5.45 0.15 -7.39
C ARG A 142 6.28 0.60 -8.58
N GLU A 143 5.65 0.89 -9.71
CA GLU A 143 6.38 1.26 -10.93
C GLU A 143 7.04 2.64 -10.81
N THR A 144 6.50 3.53 -9.97
CA THR A 144 7.09 4.86 -9.70
C THR A 144 8.01 4.89 -8.48
N ALA A 145 8.29 3.75 -7.85
CA ALA A 145 9.04 3.67 -6.59
C ALA A 145 10.45 4.29 -6.66
N CYS A 146 11.06 4.32 -7.85
CA CYS A 146 12.41 4.85 -8.08
C CYS A 146 12.50 6.37 -8.32
N LEU A 147 11.36 7.04 -8.52
CA LEU A 147 11.30 8.46 -8.85
C LEU A 147 11.44 9.34 -7.61
N SER A 148 11.87 10.58 -7.84
CA SER A 148 11.69 11.69 -6.89
C SER A 148 10.20 11.91 -6.59
N VAL A 149 9.89 12.61 -5.50
CA VAL A 149 8.50 12.94 -5.15
C VAL A 149 7.87 13.80 -6.24
N GLU A 150 8.61 14.77 -6.79
CA GLU A 150 8.16 15.66 -7.85
C GLU A 150 7.86 14.90 -9.15
N ASP A 151 8.75 14.00 -9.57
CA ASP A 151 8.54 13.23 -10.80
C ASP A 151 7.46 12.18 -10.62
N ARG A 152 7.32 11.60 -9.43
CA ARG A 152 6.20 10.72 -9.12
C ARG A 152 4.86 11.45 -9.22
N ALA A 153 4.77 12.67 -8.69
CA ALA A 153 3.56 13.49 -8.80
C ALA A 153 3.23 13.86 -10.26
N ARG A 154 4.24 13.99 -11.13
CA ARG A 154 4.03 14.18 -12.58
C ARG A 154 3.44 12.93 -13.23
N VAL A 155 3.99 11.75 -12.95
CA VAL A 155 3.43 10.47 -13.45
C VAL A 155 2.00 10.26 -12.94
N ASP A 156 1.76 10.54 -11.67
CA ASP A 156 0.43 10.45 -11.06
C ASP A 156 -0.60 11.30 -11.79
N ARG A 157 -0.27 12.58 -12.04
CA ARG A 157 -1.14 13.48 -12.79
C ARG A 157 -1.35 12.99 -14.23
N GLU A 158 -0.29 12.61 -14.93
CA GLU A 158 -0.37 12.13 -16.31
C GLU A 158 -1.31 10.93 -16.46
N LEU A 159 -1.22 9.97 -15.54
CA LEU A 159 -1.97 8.71 -15.65
C LEU A 159 -3.36 8.75 -15.02
N CYS A 160 -3.58 9.58 -14.01
CA CYS A 160 -4.80 9.49 -13.19
C CYS A 160 -5.63 10.78 -13.10
N ALA A 161 -5.15 11.91 -13.62
CA ALA A 161 -5.94 13.15 -13.61
C ALA A 161 -7.14 13.09 -14.58
N ASP A 162 -6.97 12.52 -15.77
CA ASP A 162 -8.07 12.23 -16.69
C ASP A 162 -8.58 10.78 -16.45
N PRO A 163 -9.86 10.60 -16.08
CA PRO A 163 -10.47 9.28 -15.93
C PRO A 163 -10.34 8.36 -17.15
N LYS A 164 -10.22 8.93 -18.35
CA LYS A 164 -10.18 8.17 -19.61
C LYS A 164 -8.84 7.49 -19.86
N THR A 165 -7.73 7.99 -19.29
CA THR A 165 -6.37 7.52 -19.60
C THR A 165 -6.16 6.04 -19.34
N LEU A 166 -6.74 5.51 -18.25
CA LEU A 166 -6.61 4.10 -17.87
C LEU A 166 -7.86 3.27 -18.17
N GLN A 167 -8.89 3.88 -18.76
CA GLN A 167 -10.13 3.19 -19.10
C GLN A 167 -9.86 2.06 -20.09
N GLY A 168 -10.40 0.87 -19.83
CA GLY A 168 -10.18 -0.33 -20.67
C GLY A 168 -8.77 -0.93 -20.60
N CYS A 169 -7.83 -0.34 -19.86
CA CYS A 169 -6.50 -0.92 -19.71
C CYS A 169 -6.53 -2.13 -18.78
N GLY A 170 -5.87 -3.23 -19.19
CA GLY A 170 -5.52 -4.33 -18.30
C GLY A 170 -4.30 -4.00 -17.43
N ASP A 171 -4.10 -4.76 -16.35
CA ASP A 171 -3.05 -4.49 -15.35
C ASP A 171 -1.63 -4.43 -15.93
N LYS A 172 -1.32 -5.31 -16.90
CA LYS A 172 -0.04 -5.29 -17.62
C LYS A 172 0.18 -3.98 -18.38
N ARG A 173 -0.87 -3.44 -19.00
CA ARG A 173 -0.80 -2.19 -19.76
C ARG A 173 -0.63 -1.00 -18.82
N ILE A 174 -1.34 -0.99 -17.69
CA ILE A 174 -1.18 0.04 -16.64
C ILE A 174 0.27 0.04 -16.14
N GLY A 175 0.82 -1.12 -15.80
CA GLY A 175 2.22 -1.24 -15.38
C GLY A 175 3.20 -0.76 -16.45
N ALA A 176 2.95 -1.09 -17.73
CA ALA A 176 3.79 -0.63 -18.83
C ALA A 176 3.74 0.90 -19.02
N LEU A 177 2.56 1.51 -18.92
CA LEU A 177 2.39 2.96 -19.02
C LEU A 177 3.11 3.68 -17.87
N ALA A 178 2.93 3.22 -16.64
CA ALA A 178 3.61 3.77 -15.47
C ALA A 178 5.14 3.65 -15.57
N LYS A 179 5.63 2.47 -15.98
CA LYS A 179 7.05 2.25 -16.22
C LYS A 179 7.59 3.16 -17.33
N GLN A 180 6.87 3.32 -18.44
CA GLN A 180 7.29 4.19 -19.54
C GLN A 180 7.33 5.67 -19.12
N ALA A 181 6.33 6.13 -18.37
CA ALA A 181 6.31 7.48 -17.83
C ALA A 181 7.48 7.73 -16.87
N ALA A 182 7.74 6.78 -15.95
CA ALA A 182 8.88 6.83 -15.04
C ALA A 182 10.23 6.85 -15.79
N LEU A 183 10.39 6.02 -16.82
CA LEU A 183 11.61 5.97 -17.63
C LEU A 183 11.89 7.26 -18.38
N ARG A 184 10.87 7.98 -18.85
CA ARG A 184 11.07 9.31 -19.48
C ARG A 184 11.59 10.34 -18.50
N LEU A 185 11.12 10.32 -17.25
CA LEU A 185 11.48 11.31 -16.25
C LEU A 185 12.84 11.03 -15.61
N ASP A 186 13.17 9.77 -15.34
CA ASP A 186 14.45 9.37 -14.79
C ASP A 186 15.05 8.16 -15.53
N PRO A 187 15.59 8.37 -16.75
CA PRO A 187 16.24 7.31 -17.51
C PRO A 187 17.44 6.71 -16.76
N LEU A 188 18.14 7.55 -15.99
CA LEU A 188 19.33 7.17 -15.23
C LEU A 188 19.01 6.27 -14.03
N SER A 189 17.76 6.24 -13.55
CA SER A 189 17.31 5.30 -12.50
C SER A 189 17.56 3.84 -12.86
N VAL A 190 17.51 3.49 -14.15
CA VAL A 190 17.77 2.12 -14.63
C VAL A 190 19.25 1.80 -14.53
N VAL A 191 20.10 2.74 -14.94
CA VAL A 191 21.56 2.59 -14.87
C VAL A 191 22.01 2.49 -13.41
N ARG A 192 21.50 3.37 -12.53
CA ARG A 192 21.78 3.31 -11.09
C ARG A 192 21.34 1.99 -10.47
N ARG A 193 20.17 1.45 -10.86
CA ARG A 193 19.70 0.15 -10.38
C ARG A 193 20.53 -1.01 -10.89
N ALA A 194 20.93 -1.00 -12.16
CA ALA A 194 21.82 -2.01 -12.71
C ALA A 194 23.16 -2.03 -11.97
N ALA A 195 23.77 -0.85 -11.75
CA ALA A 195 24.99 -0.72 -10.96
C ALA A 195 24.80 -1.18 -9.51
N LYS A 196 23.65 -0.89 -8.88
CA LYS A 196 23.34 -1.33 -7.52
C LYS A 196 23.11 -2.84 -7.42
N ALA A 197 22.51 -3.47 -8.43
CA ALA A 197 22.23 -4.90 -8.43
C ALA A 197 23.50 -5.74 -8.26
N GLU A 198 24.63 -5.28 -8.80
CA GLU A 198 25.92 -5.91 -8.56
C GLU A 198 26.30 -5.86 -7.08
N THR A 199 26.11 -4.72 -6.41
CA THR A 199 26.45 -4.56 -4.98
C THR A 199 25.49 -5.27 -4.02
N GLU A 200 24.24 -5.51 -4.45
CA GLU A 200 23.21 -6.19 -3.64
C GLU A 200 23.20 -7.72 -3.83
N ARG A 201 24.07 -8.26 -4.70
CA ARG A 201 24.18 -9.70 -4.91
C ARG A 201 24.48 -10.41 -3.59
N HIS A 202 23.66 -11.39 -3.24
CA HIS A 202 23.87 -12.17 -2.03
C HIS A 202 23.22 -13.54 -2.12
N VAL A 203 23.71 -14.44 -1.27
CA VAL A 203 23.08 -15.73 -0.99
C VAL A 203 22.72 -15.74 0.48
N SER A 204 21.50 -16.14 0.79
CA SER A 204 21.04 -16.36 2.14
C SER A 204 20.62 -17.82 2.30
N CYS A 205 20.88 -18.38 3.47
CA CYS A 205 20.42 -19.70 3.86
C CYS A 205 19.66 -19.56 5.16
N ARG A 206 18.48 -20.17 5.24
CA ARG A 206 17.71 -20.26 6.48
C ARG A 206 17.21 -21.68 6.70
N PRO A 207 17.16 -22.17 7.94
CA PRO A 207 16.55 -23.45 8.25
C PRO A 207 15.11 -23.54 7.75
N ALA A 208 14.71 -24.73 7.34
CA ALA A 208 13.34 -25.11 6.99
C ALA A 208 12.93 -26.37 7.80
N PRO A 209 11.64 -26.71 7.87
CA PRO A 209 11.18 -27.93 8.55
C PRO A 209 11.84 -29.20 8.01
N ASP A 210 11.71 -30.31 8.76
CA ASP A 210 12.11 -31.65 8.33
C ASP A 210 13.59 -31.81 7.98
N THR A 211 14.47 -31.14 8.75
CA THR A 211 15.94 -31.19 8.53
C THR A 211 16.34 -30.62 7.16
N MET A 212 15.52 -29.71 6.62
CA MET A 212 15.78 -29.05 5.34
C MET A 212 16.33 -27.63 5.54
N ALA A 213 16.90 -27.07 4.48
CA ALA A 213 17.31 -25.66 4.44
C ALA A 213 16.80 -25.01 3.16
N GLN A 214 16.35 -23.76 3.25
CA GLN A 214 16.03 -22.94 2.08
C GLN A 214 17.22 -22.02 1.78
N VAL A 215 17.81 -22.21 0.60
CA VAL A 215 18.83 -21.33 0.06
C VAL A 215 18.15 -20.40 -0.96
N SER A 216 18.38 -19.10 -0.83
CA SER A 216 17.88 -18.07 -1.75
C SER A 216 19.07 -17.27 -2.28
N CYS A 217 19.17 -17.15 -3.60
CA CYS A 217 20.16 -16.31 -4.27
C CYS A 217 19.47 -15.11 -4.93
N LEU A 218 20.10 -13.95 -4.81
CA LEU A 218 19.76 -12.75 -5.56
C LEU A 218 20.99 -12.39 -6.39
N LEU A 219 20.87 -12.50 -7.71
CA LEU A 219 21.96 -12.30 -8.67
C LEU A 219 21.48 -11.42 -9.83
N PRO A 220 22.36 -10.59 -10.42
CA PRO A 220 22.07 -9.92 -11.69
C PRO A 220 21.79 -10.96 -12.78
N VAL A 221 20.74 -10.73 -13.57
CA VAL A 221 20.47 -11.48 -14.80
C VAL A 221 20.93 -10.59 -15.95
N VAL A 222 22.19 -10.75 -16.34
CA VAL A 222 22.81 -10.09 -17.50
C VAL A 222 23.08 -11.09 -18.60
#